data_AF-A0A0D0B1P4-F1
#
_entry.id   AF-A0A0D0B1P4-F1
#
_cell.length_a   1.000
_cell.length_b   1.000
_cell.length_c   1.000
_cell.angle_alpha   90.00
_cell.angle_beta   90.00
_cell.angle_gamma   90.00
#
_symmetry.space_group_name_H-M   'P 1'
#
loop_
_entity.id
_entity.type
_entity.pdbx_description
1 polymer ?
#
loop_
_entity_poly.entity_id
_entity_poly.type
_entity_poly.pdbx_seq_one_letter_code
_entity_poly.pdbx_strand_id
1 'polypeptide(L)'
;MLRNLDAPPISAKGGKRKYRQFLRERKLETFWEQRHTRAFLKLKQILLTEPVLKAPTFDGTPFIVISDGCKDGFGAVLAQRFPFKEVSGEVVTKVHPIAFASK
;
A
#
# COMPACT_ATOMS: atom_id res chain seq x y z
N MET A 1 14.27 4.62 2.83
CA MET A 1 14.57 4.94 4.24
C MET A 1 14.50 6.47 4.38
N LEU A 2 13.34 7.02 4.72
CA LEU A 2 13.11 8.48 4.95
C LEU A 2 13.56 8.90 6.37
N ARG A 3 14.60 8.26 6.92
CA ARG A 3 14.99 8.40 8.33
C ARG A 3 15.69 9.73 8.66
N ASN A 4 15.94 10.58 7.66
CA ASN A 4 16.63 11.87 7.82
C ASN A 4 15.68 13.07 7.78
N LEU A 5 14.38 12.86 7.98
CA LEU A 5 13.45 13.95 8.25
C LEU A 5 13.42 14.12 9.77
N ASP A 6 13.93 15.25 10.27
CA ASP A 6 13.83 15.67 11.68
C ASP A 6 12.36 15.96 12.05
N ALA A 7 11.50 14.96 11.88
CA ALA A 7 10.08 15.07 12.08
C ALA A 7 9.79 15.12 13.59
N PRO A 8 8.92 16.04 14.04
CA PRO A 8 8.59 16.13 15.45
C PRO A 8 7.89 14.85 15.93
N PRO A 9 8.15 14.39 17.17
CA PRO A 9 7.58 13.16 17.69
C PRO A 9 6.06 13.24 17.77
N ILE A 10 5.38 12.26 17.17
CA ILE A 10 3.92 12.17 17.14
C ILE A 10 3.33 12.02 18.56
N SER A 11 4.07 11.37 19.46
CA SER A 11 3.68 11.07 20.84
C SER A 11 3.69 12.29 21.78
N ALA A 12 4.29 13.42 21.38
CA ALA A 12 4.29 14.63 22.20
C ALA A 12 2.90 15.29 22.24
N LYS A 13 2.61 16.07 23.30
CA LYS A 13 1.36 16.84 23.41
C LYS A 13 1.26 17.84 22.24
N GLY A 14 0.22 17.70 21.42
CA GLY A 14 0.08 18.47 20.17
C GLY A 14 0.98 17.99 19.01
N GLY A 15 1.75 16.92 19.20
CA GLY A 15 2.69 16.33 18.25
C GLY A 15 2.05 15.93 16.93
N LYS A 16 0.82 15.38 16.95
CA LYS A 16 0.05 15.08 15.72
C LYS A 16 -0.19 16.30 14.85
N ARG A 17 -0.49 17.46 15.42
CA ARG A 17 -0.71 18.71 14.65
C ARG A 17 0.61 19.20 14.06
N LYS A 18 1.66 19.26 14.88
CA LYS A 18 3.01 19.68 14.45
C LYS A 18 3.58 18.75 13.37
N TYR A 19 3.37 17.45 13.50
CA TYR A 19 3.79 16.46 12.51
C TYR A 19 3.03 16.61 11.19
N ARG A 20 1.70 16.79 11.22
CA ARG A 20 0.92 17.06 10.00
C ARG A 20 1.32 18.37 9.33
N GLN A 21 1.61 19.40 10.11
CA GLN A 21 2.12 20.67 9.60
C GLN A 21 3.50 20.49 8.95
N PHE A 22 4.42 19.81 9.63
CA PHE A 22 5.75 19.47 9.11
C PHE A 22 5.67 18.72 7.77
N LEU A 23 4.78 17.73 7.64
CA LEU A 23 4.59 17.00 6.38
C LEU A 23 4.01 17.86 5.26
N ARG A 24 3.17 18.87 5.57
CA ARG A 24 2.60 19.77 4.56
C ARG A 24 3.61 20.80 4.04
N GLU A 25 4.49 21.27 4.92
CA GLU A 25 5.48 22.30 4.60
C GLU A 25 6.69 21.73 3.84
N ARG A 26 7.02 20.45 4.08
CA ARG A 26 8.13 19.76 3.40
C ARG A 26 7.68 19.17 2.07
N LYS A 27 8.01 19.88 0.99
CA LYS A 27 8.01 19.36 -0.37
C LYS A 27 9.02 18.22 -0.51
N LEU A 28 8.55 17.01 -0.81
CA LEU A 28 9.41 15.81 -0.96
C LEU A 28 10.16 15.80 -2.29
N GLU A 29 9.76 16.66 -3.23
CA GLU A 29 10.34 16.81 -4.55
C GLU A 29 11.85 17.09 -4.47
N THR A 30 12.29 17.88 -3.49
CA THR A 30 13.72 18.21 -3.28
C THR A 30 14.53 17.04 -2.74
N PHE A 31 13.88 16.00 -2.21
CA PHE A 31 14.51 14.78 -1.68
C PHE A 31 14.26 13.55 -2.57
N TRP A 32 13.52 13.72 -3.67
CA TRP A 32 13.18 12.64 -4.58
C TRP A 32 14.31 12.38 -5.59
N GLU A 33 15.20 11.47 -5.21
CA GLU A 33 16.28 11.01 -6.08
C GLU A 33 15.86 9.89 -7.03
N GLN A 34 16.69 9.62 -8.04
CA GLN A 34 16.48 8.55 -9.03
C GLN A 34 16.30 7.16 -8.39
N ARG A 35 16.98 6.88 -7.27
CA ARG A 35 16.79 5.62 -6.52
C ARG A 35 15.36 5.46 -5.98
N HIS A 36 14.69 6.55 -5.63
CA HIS A 36 13.30 6.53 -5.17
C HIS A 36 12.35 6.23 -6.34
N THR A 37 12.57 6.84 -7.51
CA THR A 37 11.85 6.48 -8.74
C THR A 37 11.99 5.00 -9.06
N ARG A 38 13.22 4.46 -9.05
CA ARG A 38 13.46 3.03 -9.32
C ARG A 38 12.74 2.13 -8.31
N ALA A 39 12.80 2.46 -7.02
CA ALA A 39 12.10 1.70 -5.98
C ALA A 39 10.58 1.76 -6.17
N PHE A 40 10.02 2.94 -6.47
CA PHE A 40 8.59 3.13 -6.69
C PHE A 40 8.09 2.34 -7.91
N LEU A 41 8.80 2.41 -9.03
CA LEU A 41 8.46 1.64 -10.23
C LEU A 41 8.57 0.13 -9.98
N LYS A 42 9.58 -0.33 -9.23
CA LYS A 42 9.71 -1.73 -8.85
C LYS A 42 8.53 -2.20 -8.00
N LEU A 43 8.10 -1.39 -7.03
CA LEU A 43 6.91 -1.71 -6.22
C LEU A 43 5.65 -1.75 -7.07
N LYS A 44 5.45 -0.79 -7.98
CA LYS A 44 4.32 -0.81 -8.93
C LYS A 44 4.31 -2.10 -9.75
N GLN A 45 5.46 -2.49 -10.30
CA GLN A 45 5.57 -3.74 -11.07
C GLN A 45 5.17 -4.94 -10.21
N ILE A 46 5.72 -5.07 -9.00
CA ILE A 46 5.41 -6.18 -8.08
C ILE A 46 3.91 -6.24 -7.76
N LEU A 47 3.24 -5.10 -7.55
CA LEU A 47 1.80 -5.05 -7.27
C LEU A 47 0.93 -5.47 -8.46
N LEU A 48 1.48 -5.44 -9.68
CA LEU A 48 0.76 -5.77 -10.92
C LEU A 48 1.11 -7.16 -11.46
N THR A 49 1.95 -7.92 -10.75
CA THR A 49 2.39 -9.24 -11.19
C THR A 49 2.17 -10.29 -10.10
N GLU A 50 2.16 -11.56 -10.50
CA GLU A 50 2.29 -12.67 -9.55
C GLU A 50 3.59 -12.53 -8.71
N PRO A 51 3.59 -12.95 -7.44
CA PRO A 51 2.50 -13.64 -6.73
C PRO A 51 1.51 -12.69 -6.04
N VAL A 52 1.66 -11.36 -6.19
CA VAL A 52 0.81 -10.40 -5.48
C VAL A 52 -0.55 -10.30 -6.14
N LEU A 53 -0.59 -9.92 -7.42
CA LEU A 53 -1.82 -9.90 -8.20
C LEU A 53 -2.15 -11.32 -8.64
N LYS A 54 -3.38 -11.76 -8.36
CA LYS A 54 -3.91 -13.09 -8.69
C LYS A 54 -5.00 -12.99 -9.75
N ALA A 55 -5.11 -14.02 -10.58
CA ALA A 55 -6.28 -14.21 -11.42
C ALA A 55 -7.52 -14.56 -10.55
N PRO A 56 -8.74 -14.13 -10.95
CA PRO A 56 -9.95 -14.49 -10.22
C PRO A 56 -10.24 -16.00 -10.32
N THR A 57 -10.77 -16.57 -9.24
CA THR A 57 -11.31 -17.94 -9.23
C THR A 57 -12.84 -17.91 -9.19
N PHE A 58 -13.47 -18.75 -10.01
CA PHE A 58 -14.94 -18.84 -10.13
C PHE A 58 -15.46 -20.18 -9.60
N ASP A 59 -14.84 -20.69 -8.53
CA ASP A 59 -15.13 -21.98 -7.89
C ASP A 59 -16.08 -21.85 -6.68
N GLY A 60 -16.70 -20.67 -6.51
CA GLY A 60 -17.50 -20.33 -5.33
C GLY A 60 -16.72 -19.58 -4.25
N THR A 61 -15.40 -19.39 -4.40
CA THR A 61 -14.62 -18.53 -3.49
C THR A 61 -15.16 -17.09 -3.52
N PRO A 62 -15.59 -16.52 -2.38
CA PRO A 62 -16.18 -15.19 -2.37
C PRO A 62 -15.20 -14.09 -2.76
N PHE A 63 -15.66 -13.16 -3.59
CA PHE A 63 -14.98 -11.90 -3.82
C PHE A 63 -15.09 -10.99 -2.60
N ILE A 64 -14.02 -10.23 -2.34
CA ILE A 64 -13.91 -9.24 -1.27
C ILE A 64 -13.69 -7.88 -1.93
N VAL A 65 -14.56 -6.92 -1.62
CA VAL A 65 -14.38 -5.52 -2.02
C VAL A 65 -13.83 -4.75 -0.83
N ILE A 66 -12.67 -4.14 -1.01
CA ILE A 66 -12.06 -3.24 -0.03
C ILE A 66 -12.08 -1.85 -0.65
N SER A 67 -12.83 -0.91 -0.08
CA SER A 67 -12.92 0.46 -0.59
C SER A 67 -12.64 1.48 0.49
N ASP A 68 -12.03 2.59 0.11
CA ASP A 68 -11.87 3.78 0.95
C ASP A 68 -12.10 5.04 0.10
N GLY A 69 -12.55 6.12 0.73
CA GLY A 69 -12.95 7.34 0.05
C GLY A 69 -12.63 8.58 0.87
N CYS A 70 -12.25 9.65 0.18
CA CYS A 70 -12.03 10.94 0.79
C CYS A 70 -12.71 12.05 -0.03
N LYS A 71 -12.49 13.30 0.36
CA LYS A 71 -13.07 14.46 -0.33
C LYS A 71 -12.66 14.54 -1.80
N ASP A 72 -11.48 14.02 -2.14
CA ASP A 72 -10.86 14.20 -3.46
C ASP A 72 -11.05 12.99 -4.39
N GLY A 73 -11.46 11.82 -3.87
CA GLY A 73 -11.66 10.64 -4.70
C GLY A 73 -11.91 9.35 -3.91
N PHE A 74 -12.13 8.26 -4.66
CA PHE A 74 -12.39 6.92 -4.15
C PHE A 74 -11.39 5.91 -4.70
N GLY A 75 -11.00 4.97 -3.86
CA GLY A 75 -10.18 3.82 -4.23
C GLY A 75 -10.84 2.52 -3.84
N ALA A 76 -10.65 1.48 -4.65
CA ALA A 76 -11.10 0.14 -4.31
C ALA A 76 -10.11 -0.94 -4.78
N VAL A 77 -10.11 -2.06 -4.07
CA VAL A 77 -9.41 -3.29 -4.41
C VAL A 77 -10.43 -4.43 -4.41
N LEU A 78 -10.48 -5.16 -5.51
CA LEU A 78 -11.17 -6.44 -5.58
C LEU A 78 -10.16 -7.53 -5.22
N ALA A 79 -10.52 -8.44 -4.32
CA ALA A 79 -9.62 -9.47 -3.80
C ALA A 79 -10.34 -10.81 -3.58
N GLN A 80 -9.57 -11.90 -3.47
CA GLN A 80 -10.04 -13.21 -3.01
C GLN A 80 -9.02 -13.84 -2.06
N ARG A 81 -9.43 -14.91 -1.37
CA ARG A 81 -8.57 -15.71 -0.50
C ARG A 81 -7.91 -16.84 -1.29
N PHE A 82 -6.60 -16.99 -1.13
CA PHE A 82 -5.81 -18.03 -1.79
C PHE A 82 -4.96 -18.80 -0.75
N PRO A 83 -4.73 -20.10 -0.97
CA PRO A 83 -3.72 -20.83 -0.21
C PRO A 83 -2.33 -20.28 -0.52
N PHE A 84 -1.54 -20.03 0.51
CA PHE A 84 -0.18 -19.53 0.42
C PHE A 84 0.73 -20.43 1.27
N LYS A 85 1.77 -20.98 0.65
CA LYS A 85 2.76 -21.80 1.35
C LYS A 85 3.84 -20.90 1.92
N GLU A 86 3.97 -20.89 3.24
CA GLU A 86 5.02 -20.16 3.93
C GLU A 86 6.37 -20.88 3.85
N VAL A 87 7.43 -20.16 4.22
CA VAL A 87 8.80 -20.71 4.23
C VAL A 87 8.93 -21.88 5.22
N SER A 88 8.12 -21.89 6.28
CA SER A 88 8.00 -23.00 7.24
C SER A 88 7.40 -24.27 6.63
N GLY A 89 6.79 -24.19 5.45
CA GLY A 89 6.05 -25.27 4.80
C GLY A 89 4.55 -25.30 5.12
N GLU A 90 4.09 -24.50 6.10
CA GLU A 90 2.68 -24.37 6.46
C GLU A 90 1.89 -23.68 5.33
N VAL A 91 0.67 -24.17 5.06
CA VAL A 91 -0.25 -23.54 4.12
C VAL A 91 -1.24 -22.69 4.89
N VAL A 92 -1.17 -21.39 4.68
CA VAL A 92 -2.07 -20.41 5.29
C VAL A 92 -2.91 -19.74 4.21
N THR A 93 -4.09 -19.26 4.57
CA THR A 93 -4.95 -18.52 3.64
C THR A 93 -4.60 -17.04 3.67
N LYS A 94 -4.26 -16.46 2.51
CA LYS A 94 -3.98 -15.02 2.37
C LYS A 94 -4.95 -14.36 1.41
N VAL A 95 -5.27 -13.09 1.67
CA VAL A 95 -6.06 -12.27 0.75
C VAL A 95 -5.12 -11.66 -0.29
N HIS A 96 -5.41 -11.88 -1.57
CA HIS A 96 -4.66 -11.31 -2.67
C HIS A 96 -5.55 -10.42 -3.55
N PRO A 97 -5.02 -9.29 -4.04
CA PRO A 97 -5.72 -8.47 -5.02
C PRO A 97 -5.91 -9.22 -6.34
N ILE A 98 -7.01 -8.90 -7.01
CA ILE A 98 -7.38 -9.35 -8.36
C ILE A 98 -7.45 -8.14 -9.30
N ALA A 99 -7.94 -7.01 -8.79
CA ALA A 99 -8.03 -5.77 -9.53
C ALA A 99 -7.97 -4.56 -8.59
N PHE A 100 -7.54 -3.43 -9.14
CA PHE A 100 -7.53 -2.12 -8.49
C PHE A 100 -8.43 -1.16 -9.26
N ALA A 101 -9.15 -0.29 -8.56
CA ALA A 101 -9.97 0.76 -9.14
C ALA A 101 -9.75 2.09 -8.41
N SER A 102 -9.80 3.20 -9.15
CA SER A 102 -9.68 4.55 -8.61
C SER A 102 -10.54 5.51 -9.44
N LYS A 103 -11.22 6.46 -8.78
CA LYS A 103 -12.06 7.48 -9.41
C LYS A 103 -11.98 8.81 -8.66
#